data_AF-A0A1E2SNB3-F1
#
_entry.id   AF-A0A1E2SNB3-F1
#
_cell.length_a   1.000
_cell.length_b   1.000
_cell.length_c   1.000
_cell.angle_alpha   90.00
_cell.angle_beta   90.00
_cell.angle_gamma   90.00
#
_symmetry.space_group_name_H-M   'P 1'
#
loop_
_entity.id
_entity.type
_entity.pdbx_description
1 polymer ?
#
loop_
_entity_poly.entity_id
_entity_poly.type
_entity_poly.pdbx_seq_one_letter_code
_entity_poly.pdbx_strand_id
1 'polypeptide(L)'
;MRVADAADDHRNGPKPEGLTGRETDILAFERQWSRHAGAKEQAIREEFGISAARYYQILGALIDRPEALRHDPMLVKRLLRLRETRSAVRQARTLPHHD
;
A
#
# COMPACT_ATOMS: atom_id res chain seq x y z
N MET A 1 1.26 -21.67 11.89
CA MET A 1 1.47 -21.74 10.43
C MET A 1 2.06 -20.41 9.97
N ARG A 2 3.40 -20.31 9.90
CA ARG A 2 4.13 -19.10 9.43
C ARG A 2 4.01 -19.02 7.91
N VAL A 3 3.53 -17.91 7.38
CA VAL A 3 3.82 -17.51 5.99
C VAL A 3 4.83 -16.38 6.03
N ALA A 4 6.08 -16.76 6.25
CA ALA A 4 7.23 -15.98 5.80
C ALA A 4 7.48 -16.45 4.37
N ASP A 5 7.16 -15.63 3.39
CA ASP A 5 7.57 -15.86 2.01
C ASP A 5 7.90 -14.53 1.31
N ALA A 6 9.09 -14.54 0.71
CA ALA A 6 9.63 -13.60 -0.26
C ALA A 6 9.81 -12.13 0.16
N ALA A 7 11.03 -11.87 0.65
CA ALA A 7 11.76 -10.66 0.31
C ALA A 7 11.54 -10.30 -1.17
N ASP A 8 10.81 -9.21 -1.46
CA ASP A 8 10.91 -8.60 -2.78
C ASP A 8 12.03 -7.58 -2.72
N ASP A 9 13.07 -7.92 -3.45
CA ASP A 9 14.08 -7.01 -3.94
C ASP A 9 13.41 -5.98 -4.87
N HIS A 10 12.73 -4.99 -4.31
CA HIS A 10 12.43 -3.74 -5.02
C HIS A 10 13.28 -2.63 -4.42
N ARG A 11 14.59 -2.89 -4.38
CA ARG A 11 15.59 -1.83 -4.28
C ARG A 11 15.59 -1.07 -5.61
N ASN A 12 14.68 -0.10 -5.70
CA ASN A 12 14.91 1.17 -6.39
C ASN A 12 15.67 1.10 -7.73
N GLY A 13 15.13 0.36 -8.71
CA GLY A 13 15.42 0.63 -10.12
C GLY A 13 14.73 1.94 -10.54
N PRO A 14 15.24 2.68 -11.55
CA PRO A 14 14.65 3.94 -12.00
C PRO A 14 13.18 3.70 -12.36
N LYS A 15 12.27 4.20 -11.52
CA LYS A 15 10.83 4.07 -11.76
C LYS A 15 10.50 4.88 -13.02
N PRO A 16 9.72 4.33 -13.96
CA PRO A 16 9.26 5.09 -15.12
C PRO A 16 8.49 6.33 -14.65
N GLU A 17 8.54 7.42 -15.43
CA GLU A 17 7.95 8.74 -15.11
C GLU A 17 6.40 8.75 -14.96
N GLY A 18 5.77 7.58 -14.97
CA GLY A 18 4.32 7.38 -14.85
C GLY A 18 3.96 6.12 -14.04
N LEU A 19 2.66 6.00 -13.77
CA LEU A 19 2.09 4.78 -13.19
C LEU A 19 2.09 3.68 -14.26
N THR A 20 2.55 2.50 -13.88
CA THR A 20 2.38 1.29 -14.68
C THR A 20 0.90 0.83 -14.67
N GLY A 21 0.51 -0.02 -15.63
CA GLY A 21 -0.84 -0.60 -15.67
C GLY A 21 -1.20 -1.27 -14.33
N ARG A 22 -0.28 -2.07 -13.79
CA ARG A 22 -0.45 -2.73 -12.48
C ARG A 22 -0.67 -1.75 -11.33
N GLU A 23 0.06 -0.64 -11.30
CA GLU A 23 -0.08 0.40 -10.28
C GLU A 23 -1.45 1.11 -10.37
N THR A 24 -1.94 1.30 -11.59
CA THR A 24 -3.26 1.87 -11.87
C THR A 24 -4.37 0.91 -11.43
N ASP A 25 -4.22 -0.38 -11.74
CA ASP A 25 -5.17 -1.43 -11.32
C ASP A 25 -5.26 -1.54 -9.80
N ILE A 26 -4.13 -1.44 -9.11
CA ILE A 26 -4.08 -1.41 -7.63
C ILE A 26 -4.91 -0.23 -7.08
N LEU A 27 -4.78 0.97 -7.66
CA LEU A 27 -5.58 2.14 -7.24
C LEU A 27 -7.07 1.94 -7.52
N ALA A 28 -7.42 1.42 -8.70
CA ALA A 28 -8.80 1.15 -9.08
C ALA A 28 -9.46 0.11 -8.16
N PHE A 29 -8.74 -0.97 -7.84
CA PHE A 29 -9.16 -2.00 -6.90
C PHE A 29 -9.40 -1.43 -5.50
N GLU A 30 -8.48 -0.61 -5.00
CA GLU A 30 -8.58 0.00 -3.67
C GLU A 30 -9.82 0.91 -3.56
N ARG A 31 -10.16 1.64 -4.63
CA ARG A 31 -11.35 2.49 -4.68
C ARG A 31 -12.64 1.68 -4.47
N GLN A 32 -12.76 0.54 -5.16
CA GLN A 32 -13.94 -0.32 -5.11
C GLN A 32 -14.06 -1.04 -3.76
N TRP A 33 -12.95 -1.51 -3.21
CA TRP A 33 -12.94 -2.34 -2.00
C TRP A 33 -12.97 -1.58 -0.68
N SER A 34 -12.88 -0.24 -0.71
CA SER A 34 -13.03 0.61 0.48
C SER A 34 -14.39 0.45 1.20
N ARG A 35 -15.42 -0.08 0.53
CA ARG A 35 -16.77 -0.31 1.08
C ARG A 35 -16.99 -1.75 1.57
N HIS A 36 -16.13 -2.70 1.19
CA HIS A 36 -16.31 -4.14 1.45
C HIS A 36 -15.04 -4.77 2.05
N ALA A 37 -14.54 -4.18 3.13
CA ALA A 37 -13.23 -4.51 3.71
C ALA A 37 -13.09 -5.96 4.24
N GLY A 38 -14.19 -6.72 4.39
CA GLY A 38 -14.18 -8.04 5.01
C GLY A 38 -13.44 -9.13 4.20
N ALA A 39 -13.58 -9.12 2.87
CA ALA A 39 -12.89 -10.08 1.99
C ALA A 39 -11.55 -9.57 1.45
N LYS A 40 -11.20 -8.32 1.82
CA LYS A 40 -9.89 -7.63 1.76
C LYS A 40 -8.72 -8.38 1.13
N GLU A 41 -8.32 -9.41 1.84
CA GLU A 41 -7.03 -10.04 1.65
C GLU A 41 -7.13 -11.22 0.67
N GLN A 42 -8.31 -11.82 0.57
CA GLN A 42 -8.57 -12.96 -0.29
C GLN A 42 -8.54 -12.53 -1.76
N ALA A 43 -9.30 -11.50 -2.15
CA ALA A 43 -9.30 -11.06 -3.55
C ALA A 43 -7.99 -10.37 -3.95
N ILE A 44 -7.23 -9.77 -3.02
CA ILE A 44 -5.86 -9.31 -3.35
C ILE A 44 -5.00 -10.49 -3.81
N ARG A 45 -5.10 -11.62 -3.11
CA ARG A 45 -4.34 -12.83 -3.45
C ARG A 45 -4.82 -13.45 -4.75
N GLU A 46 -6.12 -13.46 -5.00
CA GLU A 46 -6.72 -14.02 -6.22
C GLU A 46 -6.47 -13.15 -7.46
N GLU A 47 -6.62 -11.83 -7.35
CA GLU A 47 -6.49 -10.88 -8.47
C GLU A 47 -5.01 -10.61 -8.81
N PHE A 48 -4.18 -10.34 -7.80
CA PHE A 48 -2.81 -9.88 -8.02
C PHE A 48 -1.75 -10.97 -7.78
N GLY A 49 -2.15 -12.15 -7.28
CA GLY A 49 -1.24 -13.26 -6.99
C GLY A 49 -0.24 -12.98 -5.86
N ILE A 50 -0.43 -11.91 -5.09
CA ILE A 50 0.50 -11.50 -4.03
C ILE A 50 -0.15 -11.55 -2.65
N SER A 51 0.69 -11.65 -1.62
CA SER A 51 0.21 -11.55 -0.25
C SER A 51 -0.32 -10.14 0.06
N ALA A 52 -1.29 -10.05 0.96
CA ALA A 52 -1.82 -8.77 1.43
C ALA A 52 -0.72 -7.86 1.98
N ALA A 53 0.28 -8.43 2.67
CA ALA A 53 1.42 -7.69 3.19
C ALA A 53 2.23 -7.01 2.07
N ARG A 54 2.55 -7.74 1.00
CA ARG A 54 3.26 -7.17 -0.17
C ARG A 54 2.39 -6.13 -0.89
N TYR A 55 1.09 -6.38 -1.03
CA TYR A 55 0.16 -5.42 -1.62
C TYR A 55 0.17 -4.08 -0.87
N TYR A 56 0.08 -4.09 0.46
CA TYR A 56 0.11 -2.85 1.25
C TYR A 56 1.46 -2.13 1.22
N GLN A 57 2.57 -2.84 1.03
CA GLN A 57 3.89 -2.23 0.83
C GLN A 57 3.95 -1.48 -0.51
N ILE A 58 3.51 -2.13 -1.60
CA ILE A 58 3.44 -1.51 -2.93
C ILE A 58 2.51 -0.30 -2.89
N LEU A 59 1.30 -0.48 -2.33
CA LEU A 59 0.33 0.61 -2.19
C LEU A 59 0.90 1.78 -1.39
N GLY A 60 1.62 1.51 -0.29
CA GLY A 60 2.30 2.53 0.50
C GLY A 60 3.33 3.33 -0.32
N ALA A 61 4.20 2.64 -1.04
CA ALA A 61 5.18 3.29 -1.92
C ALA A 61 4.53 4.02 -3.10
N LEU A 62 3.32 3.62 -3.50
CA LEU A 62 2.56 4.24 -4.57
C LEU A 62 1.91 5.55 -4.12
N ILE A 63 1.25 5.56 -2.96
CA ILE A 63 0.55 6.75 -2.45
C ILE A 63 1.51 7.89 -2.09
N ASP A 64 2.78 7.58 -1.86
CA ASP A 64 3.84 8.56 -1.61
C ASP A 64 4.35 9.23 -2.92
N ARG A 65 3.97 8.73 -4.10
CA ARG A 65 4.38 9.25 -5.41
C ARG A 65 3.43 10.36 -5.93
N PRO A 66 3.95 11.46 -6.52
CA PRO A 66 3.11 12.50 -7.11
C PRO A 66 2.26 12.02 -8.29
N GLU A 67 2.69 10.97 -8.99
CA GLU A 67 1.94 10.32 -10.07
C GLU A 67 0.60 9.73 -9.58
N ALA A 68 0.59 9.11 -8.40
CA ALA A 68 -0.63 8.58 -7.80
C ALA A 68 -1.61 9.70 -7.42
N LEU A 69 -1.08 10.82 -6.88
CA LEU A 69 -1.88 12.02 -6.60
C LEU A 69 -2.48 12.63 -7.86
N ARG A 70 -1.76 12.62 -8.99
CA ARG A 70 -2.28 13.09 -10.28
C ARG A 70 -3.38 12.18 -10.83
N HIS A 71 -3.30 10.89 -10.57
CA HIS A 71 -4.27 9.91 -11.06
C HIS A 71 -5.56 9.87 -10.21
N ASP A 72 -5.46 9.76 -8.89
CA ASP A 72 -6.63 9.78 -7.98
C ASP A 72 -6.31 10.52 -6.66
N PRO A 73 -6.42 11.85 -6.65
CA PRO A 73 -6.03 12.65 -5.48
C PRO A 73 -6.91 12.40 -4.25
N MET A 74 -8.17 11.99 -4.43
CA MET A 74 -9.08 11.77 -3.29
C MET A 74 -8.79 10.44 -2.60
N LEU A 75 -8.57 9.38 -3.37
CA LEU A 75 -8.21 8.07 -2.84
C LEU A 75 -6.87 8.14 -2.12
N VAL A 76 -5.85 8.74 -2.75
CA VAL A 76 -4.50 8.85 -2.18
C VAL A 76 -4.51 9.61 -0.86
N LYS A 77 -5.18 10.77 -0.79
CA LYS A 77 -5.30 11.55 0.47
C LYS A 77 -6.01 10.77 1.57
N ARG A 78 -7.04 9.98 1.23
CA ARG A 78 -7.75 9.13 2.20
C ARG A 78 -6.83 8.02 2.74
N LEU A 79 -6.05 7.38 1.87
CA LEU A 79 -5.10 6.33 2.25
C LEU A 79 -3.95 6.87 3.10
N LEU A 80 -3.41 8.04 2.76
CA LEU A 80 -2.39 8.72 3.56
C LEU A 80 -2.88 9.00 4.98
N ARG A 81 -4.11 9.52 5.13
CA ARG A 81 -4.72 9.78 6.45
C ARG A 81 -4.92 8.49 7.27
N LEU A 82 -5.35 7.40 6.62
CA LEU A 82 -5.48 6.09 7.28
C LEU A 82 -4.12 5.55 7.75
N ARG A 83 -3.07 5.76 6.95
CA ARG A 83 -1.70 5.40 7.31
C ARG A 83 -1.20 6.21 8.50
N GLU A 84 -1.38 7.53 8.50
CA GLU A 84 -1.02 8.40 9.62
C GLU A 84 -1.71 7.97 10.93
N THR A 85 -3.00 7.63 10.85
CA THR A 85 -3.77 7.15 12.00
C THR A 85 -3.21 5.84 12.55
N ARG A 86 -2.82 4.89 11.68
CA ARG A 86 -2.17 3.63 12.10
C ARG A 86 -0.74 3.83 12.63
N SER A 87 0.02 4.74 12.04
CA SER A 87 1.39 5.04 12.46
C SER A 87 1.41 5.76 13.82
N ALA A 88 0.45 6.63 14.09
CA ALA A 88 0.33 7.31 15.39
C ALA A 88 0.10 6.32 16.55
N VAL A 89 -0.70 5.27 16.33
CA VAL A 89 -0.95 4.20 17.32
C VAL A 89 0.32 3.37 17.61
N ARG A 90 1.24 3.24 16.64
CA ARG A 90 2.55 2.61 16.86
C ARG A 90 3.53 3.53 17.58
N GLN A 91 3.60 4.81 17.21
CA GLN A 91 4.53 5.77 17.83
C GLN A 91 4.24 5.99 19.32
N ALA A 92 2.98 5.88 19.74
CA ALA A 92 2.62 5.91 21.17
C ALA A 92 3.12 4.69 21.99
N ARG A 93 3.63 3.62 21.34
CA ARG A 93 4.15 2.41 22.00
C ARG A 93 5.66 2.21 21.80
N THR A 94 6.32 3.08 21.04
CA THR A 94 7.74 2.97 20.75
C THR A 94 8.36 4.35 20.92
N LEU A 95 8.52 4.73 22.19
CA LEU A 95 9.57 5.65 22.60
C LEU A 95 10.75 4.78 23.05
N PRO A 96 11.78 4.55 22.22
CA PRO A 96 13.09 4.19 22.69
C PRO A 96 13.96 5.45 22.63
N HIS A 97 14.45 5.82 23.81
CA HIS A 97 15.61 6.65 24.05
C HIS A 97 16.74 6.32 23.06
N HIS A 98 17.15 7.31 22.28
CA HIS A 98 18.43 7.27 21.58
C HIS A 98 19.14 8.57 21.95
N ASP A 99 19.88 8.52 23.06
CA ASP A 99 21.00 9.42 23.38
C ASP A 99 22.26 8.78 22.79
#